data_AF-A0A932TR85-F1
#
_entry.id   AF-A0A932TR85-F1
#
_cell.length_a   1.000
_cell.length_b   1.000
_cell.length_c   1.000
_cell.angle_alpha   90.00
_cell.angle_beta   90.00
_cell.angle_gamma   90.00
#
_symmetry.space_group_name_H-M   'P 1'
#
loop_
_entity.id
_entity.type
_entity.pdbx_description
1 polymer ?
#
loop_
_entity_poly.entity_id
_entity_poly.type
_entity_poly.pdbx_seq_one_letter_code
_entity_poly.pdbx_strand_id
1 'polypeptide(L)'
;MKDLVIVWLAAIATLAIYSILYKENPIYRFFEHVFIGLATGYSIARLWSDVLLPSWWQPMLGGQWYWIFALVVGGMFYTIYLPRYAWMSRLVMTVLMGMAAGIAFKGFATLYIPQLAATFRPIFSPAPPYLLVNNLLIIITVVAVMTYFFFSFEHKSRAVRGTASLGRWLLMIAFGAIFGSTVMARVALLTYRLWFLVHDVPSRGIPHL
;
A
#
# COMPACT_ATOMS: atom_id res chain seq x y z
N MET A 1 -0.61 -11.76 34.38
CA MET A 1 -2.07 -11.96 34.25
C MET A 1 -2.67 -11.20 33.07
N LYS A 2 -2.49 -9.88 32.96
CA LYS A 2 -3.03 -9.08 31.83
C LYS A 2 -2.57 -9.59 30.46
N ASP A 3 -1.29 -9.92 30.32
CA ASP A 3 -0.74 -10.41 29.05
C ASP A 3 -1.28 -11.78 28.64
N LEU A 4 -1.58 -12.64 29.61
CA LEU A 4 -2.18 -13.96 29.38
C LEU A 4 -3.60 -13.81 28.84
N VAL A 5 -4.42 -12.94 29.45
CA VAL A 5 -5.77 -12.64 28.97
C VAL A 5 -5.75 -12.04 27.56
N ILE A 6 -4.79 -11.16 27.26
CA ILE A 6 -4.62 -10.56 25.93
C ILE A 6 -4.25 -11.62 24.88
N VAL A 7 -3.33 -12.55 25.21
CA VAL A 7 -2.91 -13.63 24.30
C VAL A 7 -4.07 -14.57 23.99
N TRP A 8 -4.86 -14.96 24.99
CA TRP A 8 -6.04 -15.81 24.78
C TRP A 8 -7.15 -15.10 23.99
N LEU A 9 -7.42 -13.83 24.28
CA LEU A 9 -8.35 -13.01 23.49
C LEU A 9 -7.90 -12.90 22.03
N ALA A 10 -6.61 -12.66 21.78
CA ALA A 10 -6.04 -12.60 20.44
C ALA A 10 -6.08 -13.95 19.71
N ALA A 11 -5.91 -15.07 20.43
CA ALA A 11 -6.03 -16.41 19.88
C ALA A 11 -7.47 -16.71 19.44
N ILE A 12 -8.45 -16.41 20.30
CA ILE A 12 -9.88 -16.58 19.99
C ILE A 12 -10.28 -15.70 18.81
N ALA A 13 -9.84 -14.43 18.78
CA ALA A 13 -10.11 -13.52 17.67
C ALA A 13 -9.51 -14.04 16.36
N THR A 14 -8.28 -14.57 16.40
CA THR A 14 -7.60 -15.14 15.23
C THR A 14 -8.36 -16.35 14.70
N LEU A 15 -8.78 -17.27 15.58
CA LEU A 15 -9.59 -18.44 15.21
C LEU A 15 -10.98 -18.05 14.68
N ALA A 16 -11.63 -17.06 15.30
CA ALA A 16 -12.92 -16.54 14.86
C ALA A 16 -12.85 -15.96 13.44
N ILE A 17 -11.77 -15.26 13.11
CA ILE A 17 -11.55 -14.73 11.76
C ILE A 17 -11.26 -15.87 10.78
N TYR A 18 -10.44 -16.85 11.14
CA TYR A 18 -10.18 -18.02 10.27
C TYR A 18 -11.40 -18.90 10.04
N SER A 19 -12.44 -18.82 10.88
CA SER A 19 -13.72 -19.53 10.67
C SER A 19 -14.37 -19.19 9.32
N ILE A 20 -14.09 -18.02 8.73
CA ILE A 20 -14.59 -17.63 7.41
C ILE A 20 -14.16 -18.61 6.30
N LEU A 21 -13.00 -19.25 6.46
CA LEU A 21 -12.46 -20.20 5.47
C LEU A 21 -13.34 -21.44 5.34
N TYR A 22 -14.12 -21.77 6.37
CA TYR A 22 -15.04 -22.89 6.38
C TYR A 22 -16.46 -22.46 6.00
N LYS A 23 -17.01 -21.42 6.67
CA LYS A 23 -18.33 -20.85 6.39
C LYS A 23 -18.51 -19.53 7.17
N GLU A 24 -19.30 -18.60 6.65
CA GLU A 24 -19.76 -17.44 7.43
C GLU A 24 -20.58 -17.90 8.66
N ASN A 25 -20.04 -17.67 9.86
CA ASN A 25 -20.64 -18.04 11.14
C ASN A 25 -21.00 -16.75 11.92
N PRO A 26 -22.01 -16.72 12.82
CA PRO A 26 -22.34 -15.53 13.60
C PRO A 26 -21.17 -15.01 14.45
N ILE A 27 -20.30 -15.92 14.90
CA ILE A 27 -19.07 -15.59 15.64
C ILE A 27 -18.13 -14.75 14.77
N TYR A 28 -17.89 -15.17 13.53
CA TYR A 28 -17.08 -14.40 12.59
C TYR A 28 -17.66 -13.00 12.39
N ARG A 29 -18.97 -12.92 12.13
CA ARG A 29 -19.67 -11.65 11.90
C ARG A 29 -19.55 -10.71 13.10
N PHE A 30 -19.65 -11.21 14.34
CA PHE A 30 -19.44 -10.39 15.54
C PHE A 30 -18.02 -9.81 15.59
N PHE A 31 -17.00 -10.64 15.40
CA PHE A 31 -15.60 -10.20 15.43
C PHE A 31 -15.28 -9.22 14.29
N GLU A 32 -15.91 -9.38 13.12
CA GLU A 32 -15.79 -8.44 12.02
C GLU A 32 -16.33 -7.05 12.39
N HIS A 33 -17.51 -6.97 13.02
CA HIS A 33 -18.06 -5.68 13.48
C HIS A 33 -17.20 -5.03 14.56
N VAL A 34 -16.68 -5.82 15.50
CA VAL A 34 -15.74 -5.33 16.53
C VAL A 34 -14.47 -4.80 15.87
N PHE A 35 -13.91 -5.53 14.90
CA PHE A 35 -12.71 -5.13 14.18
C PHE A 35 -12.92 -3.82 13.39
N ILE A 36 -14.02 -3.71 12.64
CA ILE A 36 -14.35 -2.49 11.89
C ILE A 36 -14.61 -1.32 12.86
N GLY A 37 -15.28 -1.56 13.98
CA GLY A 37 -15.51 -0.56 15.02
C GLY A 37 -14.22 -0.03 15.64
N LEU A 38 -13.29 -0.93 16.01
CA LEU A 38 -11.97 -0.56 16.51
C LEU A 38 -11.14 0.17 15.45
N ALA A 39 -11.15 -0.31 14.20
CA ALA A 39 -10.45 0.34 13.10
C ALA A 39 -10.99 1.77 12.87
N THR A 40 -12.31 1.95 12.92
CA THR A 40 -12.96 3.27 12.78
C THR A 40 -12.60 4.17 13.96
N GLY A 41 -12.69 3.67 15.20
CA GLY A 41 -12.33 4.43 16.40
C GLY A 41 -10.86 4.87 16.41
N TYR A 42 -9.96 3.95 16.07
CA TYR A 42 -8.53 4.26 15.92
C TYR A 42 -8.28 5.28 14.81
N SER A 43 -8.98 5.16 13.68
CA SER A 43 -8.89 6.13 12.58
C SER A 43 -9.31 7.53 13.02
N ILE A 44 -10.39 7.66 13.79
CA ILE A 44 -10.85 8.95 14.34
C ILE A 44 -9.83 9.51 15.32
N ALA A 45 -9.33 8.68 16.25
CA ALA A 45 -8.31 9.11 17.21
C ALA A 45 -7.04 9.59 16.50
N ARG A 46 -6.62 8.88 15.44
CA ARG A 46 -5.48 9.24 14.61
C ARG A 46 -5.72 10.54 13.83
N LEU A 47 -6.91 10.73 13.27
CA LEU A 47 -7.28 11.99 12.63
C LEU A 47 -7.20 13.16 13.63
N TRP A 48 -7.61 12.94 14.87
CA TRP A 48 -7.51 13.94 15.93
C TRP A 48 -6.05 14.27 16.26
N SER A 49 -5.21 13.26 16.52
CA SER A 49 -3.82 13.45 16.95
C SER A 49 -2.89 13.93 15.83
N ASP A 50 -3.02 13.38 14.63
CA ASP A 50 -2.05 13.56 13.55
C ASP A 50 -2.43 14.74 12.65
N VAL A 51 -3.72 15.09 12.59
CA VAL A 51 -4.23 16.10 11.66
C VAL A 51 -4.85 17.28 12.39
N LEU A 52 -5.93 17.06 13.15
CA LEU A 52 -6.69 18.17 13.74
C LEU A 52 -5.90 18.94 14.80
N LEU A 53 -5.23 18.25 15.73
CA LEU A 53 -4.45 18.90 16.77
C LEU A 53 -3.29 19.75 16.20
N PRO A 54 -2.36 19.19 15.41
CA PRO A 54 -1.20 19.94 14.93
C PRO A 54 -1.51 20.89 13.78
N SER A 55 -2.47 20.55 12.89
CA SER A 55 -2.73 21.35 11.68
C SER A 55 -3.79 22.43 11.89
N TRP A 56 -4.66 22.28 12.89
CA TRP A 56 -5.77 23.21 13.10
C TRP A 56 -5.78 23.80 14.52
N TRP A 57 -5.76 22.98 15.56
CA TRP A 57 -5.89 23.45 16.95
C TRP A 57 -4.66 24.24 17.44
N GLN A 58 -3.45 23.74 17.22
CA GLN A 58 -2.21 24.40 17.64
C GLN A 58 -1.97 25.74 16.91
N PRO A 59 -2.13 25.87 15.58
CA PRO A 59 -2.00 27.15 14.87
C PRO A 59 -3.03 28.19 15.31
N MET A 60 -4.26 27.76 15.64
CA MET A 60 -5.29 28.66 16.16
C MET A 60 -4.93 29.23 17.53
N LEU A 61 -4.42 28.39 18.44
CA LEU A 61 -3.94 28.86 19.76
C LEU A 61 -2.66 29.70 19.66
N GLY A 62 -1.85 29.50 18.62
CA GLY A 62 -0.64 30.26 18.32
C GLY A 62 -0.89 31.64 17.68
N GLY A 63 -2.14 32.11 17.59
CA GLY A 63 -2.49 33.45 17.09
C GLY A 63 -2.69 33.57 15.58
N GLN A 64 -2.61 32.48 14.83
CA GLN A 64 -2.87 32.45 13.38
C GLN A 64 -4.36 32.23 13.10
N TRP A 65 -5.18 33.24 13.39
CA TRP A 65 -6.65 33.20 13.30
C TRP A 65 -7.20 32.89 11.88
N TYR A 66 -6.37 32.98 10.84
CA TYR A 66 -6.75 32.64 9.46
C TYR A 66 -7.23 31.18 9.31
N TRP A 67 -6.80 30.27 10.19
CA TRP A 67 -7.25 28.87 10.21
C TRP A 67 -8.73 28.67 10.59
N ILE A 68 -9.43 29.70 11.06
CA ILE A 68 -10.90 29.68 11.20
C ILE A 68 -11.57 29.44 9.84
N PHE A 69 -10.97 29.91 8.74
CA PHE A 69 -11.49 29.67 7.39
C PHE A 69 -11.59 28.17 7.07
N ALA A 70 -10.69 27.34 7.62
CA ALA A 70 -10.76 25.90 7.45
C ALA A 70 -12.01 25.27 8.10
N LEU A 71 -12.50 25.83 9.21
CA LEU A 71 -13.76 25.40 9.82
C LEU A 71 -14.95 25.79 8.96
N VAL A 72 -14.91 26.96 8.31
CA VAL A 72 -15.95 27.38 7.35
C VAL A 72 -15.98 26.43 6.15
N VAL A 73 -14.82 26.09 5.58
CA VAL A 73 -14.70 25.13 4.47
C VAL A 73 -15.13 23.72 4.90
N GLY A 74 -14.79 23.29 6.11
CA GLY A 74 -15.29 22.05 6.69
C GLY A 74 -16.81 22.06 6.89
N GLY A 75 -17.37 23.18 7.35
CA GLY A 75 -18.81 23.41 7.48
C GLY A 75 -19.54 23.37 6.14
N MET A 76 -18.91 23.84 5.06
CA MET A 76 -19.45 23.75 3.70
C MET A 76 -19.66 22.30 3.26
N PHE A 77 -18.92 21.34 3.81
CA PHE A 77 -19.15 19.91 3.55
C PHE A 77 -20.54 19.46 4.02
N TYR A 78 -20.98 19.91 5.20
CA TYR A 78 -22.29 19.58 5.78
C TYR A 78 -23.47 20.19 5.01
N THR A 79 -23.22 21.17 4.13
CA THR A 79 -24.28 21.71 3.24
C THR A 79 -24.81 20.68 2.24
N ILE A 80 -24.19 19.49 2.16
CA ILE A 80 -24.70 18.34 1.39
C ILE A 80 -26.10 17.90 1.82
N TYR A 81 -26.47 18.11 3.09
CA TYR A 81 -27.80 17.77 3.59
C TYR A 81 -28.88 18.80 3.20
N LEU A 82 -28.49 19.98 2.72
CA LEU A 82 -29.41 21.02 2.24
C LEU A 82 -29.35 21.10 0.71
N PRO A 83 -30.37 20.60 -0.03
CA PRO A 83 -30.34 20.54 -1.49
C PRO A 83 -30.19 21.91 -2.17
N ARG A 84 -30.56 23.00 -1.48
CA ARG A 84 -30.43 24.38 -1.96
C ARG A 84 -28.98 24.90 -2.00
N TYR A 85 -28.10 24.39 -1.14
CA TYR A 85 -26.68 24.83 -1.03
C TYR A 85 -25.68 23.74 -1.45
N ALA A 86 -26.17 22.63 -2.02
CA ALA A 86 -25.35 21.50 -2.44
C ALA A 86 -24.24 21.85 -3.46
N TRP A 87 -24.39 22.96 -4.21
CA TRP A 87 -23.34 23.46 -5.11
C TRP A 87 -22.04 23.80 -4.36
N MET A 88 -22.15 24.26 -3.12
CA MET A 88 -21.02 24.66 -2.29
C MET A 88 -20.21 23.45 -1.81
N SER A 89 -20.90 22.39 -1.38
CA SER A 89 -20.28 21.11 -1.05
C SER A 89 -19.57 20.48 -2.25
N ARG A 90 -20.11 20.64 -3.48
CA ARG A 90 -19.48 20.14 -4.70
C ARG A 90 -18.09 20.75 -4.94
N LEU A 91 -17.90 22.03 -4.68
CA LEU A 91 -16.59 22.68 -4.81
C LEU A 91 -15.57 22.08 -3.84
N VAL A 92 -15.96 21.91 -2.57
CA VAL A 92 -15.10 21.26 -1.56
C VAL A 92 -14.72 19.84 -1.98
N MET A 93 -15.68 19.05 -2.49
CA MET A 93 -15.43 17.71 -2.99
C MET A 93 -14.48 17.68 -4.20
N THR A 94 -14.62 18.61 -5.15
CA THR A 94 -13.70 18.69 -6.30
C THR A 94 -12.28 19.06 -5.88
N VAL A 95 -12.13 19.94 -4.88
CA VAL A 95 -10.82 20.29 -4.32
C VAL A 95 -10.20 19.09 -3.60
N LEU A 96 -10.99 18.36 -2.80
CA LEU A 96 -10.52 17.14 -2.12
C LEU A 96 -10.12 16.05 -3.12
N MET A 97 -10.92 15.83 -4.17
CA MET A 97 -10.58 14.89 -5.24
C MET A 97 -9.33 15.33 -6.01
N GLY A 98 -9.18 16.62 -6.31
CA GLY A 98 -7.98 17.16 -6.94
C GLY A 98 -6.73 17.00 -6.06
N MET A 99 -6.85 17.21 -4.76
CA MET A 99 -5.77 16.99 -3.80
C MET A 99 -5.41 15.51 -3.71
N ALA A 100 -6.39 14.61 -3.61
CA ALA A 100 -6.16 13.16 -3.61
C ALA A 100 -5.47 12.69 -4.90
N ALA A 101 -5.92 13.20 -6.06
CA ALA A 101 -5.30 12.92 -7.35
C ALA A 101 -3.86 13.44 -7.42
N GLY A 102 -3.60 14.64 -6.88
CA GLY A 102 -2.25 15.21 -6.79
C GLY A 102 -1.30 14.39 -5.91
N ILE A 103 -1.78 13.91 -4.75
CA ILE A 103 -1.00 13.02 -3.87
C ILE A 103 -0.72 11.69 -4.58
N ALA A 104 -1.72 11.10 -5.22
CA ALA A 104 -1.57 9.87 -5.99
C ALA A 104 -0.55 10.04 -7.13
N PHE A 105 -0.64 11.14 -7.88
CA PHE A 105 0.31 11.47 -8.95
C PHE A 105 1.73 11.67 -8.41
N LYS A 106 1.89 12.40 -7.30
CA LYS A 106 3.20 12.55 -6.65
C LYS A 106 3.76 11.20 -6.21
N GLY A 107 2.93 10.33 -5.64
CA GLY A 107 3.31 8.97 -5.26
C GLY A 107 3.78 8.15 -6.46
N PHE A 108 3.02 8.16 -7.55
CA PHE A 108 3.39 7.54 -8.83
C PHE A 108 4.73 8.10 -9.34
N ALA A 109 4.83 9.43 -9.47
CA ALA A 109 6.03 10.10 -9.96
C ALA A 109 7.27 9.74 -9.12
N THR A 110 7.14 9.74 -7.80
CA THR A 110 8.25 9.43 -6.88
C THR A 110 8.71 7.98 -6.97
N LEU A 111 7.79 7.04 -7.23
CA LEU A 111 8.13 5.63 -7.37
C LEU A 111 8.70 5.30 -8.76
N TYR A 112 8.07 5.77 -9.83
CA TYR A 112 8.38 5.32 -11.18
C TYR A 112 9.40 6.21 -11.91
N ILE A 113 9.44 7.53 -11.68
CA ILE A 113 10.40 8.41 -12.39
C ILE A 113 11.85 8.07 -12.03
N PRO A 114 12.23 7.87 -10.75
CA PRO A 114 13.60 7.47 -10.42
C PRO A 114 13.96 6.09 -10.98
N GLN A 115 12.98 5.18 -11.09
CA GLN A 115 13.18 3.85 -11.67
C GLN A 115 13.46 3.94 -13.17
N LEU A 116 12.77 4.82 -13.91
CA LEU A 116 13.04 5.10 -15.32
C LEU A 116 14.40 5.79 -15.50
N ALA A 117 14.73 6.78 -14.66
CA ALA A 117 16.04 7.43 -14.70
C ALA A 117 17.19 6.46 -14.38
N ALA A 118 16.97 5.49 -13.48
CA ALA A 118 17.96 4.47 -13.15
C ALA A 118 18.29 3.52 -14.33
N THR A 119 17.42 3.42 -15.32
CA THR A 119 17.68 2.68 -16.57
C THR A 119 18.71 3.37 -17.46
N PHE A 120 18.86 4.70 -17.39
CA PHE A 120 19.78 5.47 -18.22
C PHE A 120 21.18 5.64 -17.59
N ARG A 121 21.58 4.78 -16.66
CA ARG A 121 22.89 4.89 -15.99
C ARG A 121 24.06 4.66 -16.96
N PRO A 122 25.14 5.46 -16.85
CA PRO A 122 26.30 5.31 -17.72
C PRO A 122 27.01 3.97 -17.50
N ILE A 123 27.41 3.34 -18.61
CA ILE A 123 28.11 2.04 -18.63
C ILE A 123 29.58 2.22 -18.21
N PHE A 124 30.20 3.33 -18.62
CA PHE A 124 31.57 3.67 -18.33
C PHE A 124 31.62 4.62 -17.13
N SER A 125 31.61 4.04 -15.93
CA SER A 125 31.88 4.75 -14.69
C SER A 125 33.05 4.04 -14.00
N PRO A 126 33.94 4.75 -13.29
CA PRO A 126 34.95 4.16 -12.41
C PRO A 126 34.28 3.54 -11.17
N ALA A 127 33.43 2.55 -11.40
CA ALA A 127 32.62 1.84 -10.42
C ALA A 127 33.13 0.40 -10.27
N PRO A 128 32.89 -0.25 -9.11
CA PRO A 128 33.28 -1.63 -8.91
C PRO A 128 32.63 -2.58 -9.94
N PRO A 129 33.29 -3.70 -10.31
CA PRO A 129 32.89 -4.55 -11.44
C PRO A 129 31.44 -5.04 -11.41
N TYR A 130 30.87 -5.28 -10.22
CA TYR A 130 29.49 -5.76 -10.07
C TYR A 130 28.44 -4.72 -10.52
N LEU A 131 28.73 -3.42 -10.38
CA LEU A 131 27.82 -2.36 -10.86
C LEU A 131 27.81 -2.25 -12.37
N LEU A 132 28.96 -2.51 -13.02
CA LEU A 132 29.07 -2.50 -14.48
C LEU A 132 28.27 -3.64 -15.09
N VAL A 133 28.37 -4.85 -14.53
CA VAL A 133 27.56 -6.01 -14.94
C VAL A 133 26.06 -5.72 -14.77
N ASN A 134 25.67 -5.12 -13.64
CA ASN A 134 24.27 -4.78 -13.38
C ASN A 134 23.72 -3.73 -14.37
N ASN A 135 24.46 -2.64 -14.61
CA ASN A 135 24.04 -1.61 -15.56
C ASN A 135 23.92 -2.17 -16.98
N LEU A 136 24.84 -3.05 -17.39
CA LEU A 136 24.83 -3.70 -18.70
C LEU A 136 23.63 -4.65 -18.82
N LEU A 137 23.34 -5.45 -17.78
CA LEU A 137 22.17 -6.33 -17.75
C LEU A 137 20.86 -5.55 -17.85
N ILE A 138 20.73 -4.42 -17.15
CA ILE A 138 19.54 -3.56 -17.22
C ILE A 138 19.34 -3.04 -18.64
N ILE A 139 20.39 -2.54 -19.29
CA ILE A 139 20.31 -2.02 -20.67
C ILE A 139 19.93 -3.13 -21.65
N ILE A 140 20.59 -4.29 -21.58
CA ILE A 140 20.23 -5.44 -22.42
C ILE A 140 18.77 -5.84 -22.23
N THR A 141 18.33 -5.91 -20.97
CA THR A 141 16.95 -6.28 -20.62
C THR A 141 15.95 -5.29 -21.20
N VAL A 142 16.20 -3.99 -21.05
CA VAL A 142 15.31 -2.93 -21.55
C VAL A 142 15.27 -2.93 -23.07
N VAL A 143 16.41 -3.07 -23.75
CA VAL A 143 16.46 -3.17 -25.21
C VAL A 143 15.74 -4.43 -25.69
N ALA A 144 15.92 -5.59 -25.04
CA ALA A 144 15.25 -6.83 -25.41
C ALA A 144 13.72 -6.75 -25.23
N VAL A 145 13.25 -6.18 -24.12
CA VAL A 145 11.81 -5.99 -23.83
C VAL A 145 11.19 -4.93 -24.75
N MET A 146 11.90 -3.81 -25.00
CA MET A 146 11.46 -2.81 -25.98
C MET A 146 11.38 -3.41 -27.37
N THR A 147 12.35 -4.24 -27.78
CA THR A 147 12.30 -4.94 -29.07
C THR A 147 11.11 -5.91 -29.14
N TYR A 148 10.74 -6.56 -28.03
CA TYR A 148 9.55 -7.41 -27.97
C TYR A 148 8.23 -6.62 -28.10
N PHE A 149 8.11 -5.45 -27.47
CA PHE A 149 6.89 -4.63 -27.50
C PHE A 149 6.79 -3.68 -28.70
N PHE A 150 7.91 -3.28 -29.32
CA PHE A 150 7.91 -2.46 -30.53
C PHE A 150 7.50 -3.30 -31.75
N PHE A 151 6.20 -3.34 -32.01
CA PHE A 151 5.61 -3.98 -33.20
C PHE A 151 5.85 -3.22 -34.52
N SER A 152 6.55 -2.07 -34.49
CA SER A 152 6.64 -1.15 -35.63
C SER A 152 7.63 -1.56 -36.74
N PHE A 153 8.41 -2.63 -36.55
CA PHE A 153 9.26 -3.21 -37.59
C PHE A 153 8.92 -4.69 -37.81
N GLU A 154 8.73 -5.09 -39.06
CA GLU A 154 8.53 -6.50 -39.43
C GLU A 154 9.71 -7.34 -38.92
N HIS A 155 9.43 -8.35 -38.10
CA HIS A 155 10.42 -9.24 -37.48
C HIS A 155 11.04 -10.25 -38.48
N LYS A 156 11.49 -9.78 -39.65
CA LYS A 156 12.08 -10.61 -40.72
C LYS A 156 13.55 -11.00 -40.46
N SER A 157 14.26 -10.32 -39.56
CA SER A 157 15.66 -10.59 -39.20
C SER A 157 15.80 -11.65 -38.08
N ARG A 158 16.70 -12.64 -38.26
CA ARG A 158 16.99 -13.72 -37.29
C ARG A 158 17.50 -13.18 -35.95
N ALA A 159 18.22 -12.06 -35.95
CA ALA A 159 18.72 -11.40 -34.73
C ALA A 159 17.57 -10.76 -33.93
N VAL A 160 16.62 -10.10 -34.62
CA VAL A 160 15.45 -9.46 -34.00
C VAL A 160 14.49 -10.50 -33.40
N ARG A 161 14.33 -11.66 -34.06
CA ARG A 161 13.54 -12.77 -33.53
C ARG A 161 14.15 -13.38 -32.26
N GLY A 162 15.49 -13.43 -32.18
CA GLY A 162 16.22 -13.92 -31.00
C GLY A 162 16.07 -12.98 -29.79
N THR A 163 16.32 -11.68 -29.99
CA THR A 163 16.19 -10.67 -28.92
C THR A 163 14.75 -10.52 -28.43
N ALA A 164 13.75 -10.57 -29.33
CA ALA A 164 12.34 -10.55 -28.94
C ALA A 164 11.92 -11.80 -28.15
N SER A 165 12.50 -12.97 -28.44
CA SER A 165 12.23 -14.18 -27.67
C SER A 165 12.84 -14.11 -26.26
N LEU A 166 14.06 -13.55 -26.12
CA LEU A 166 14.65 -13.27 -24.82
C LEU A 166 13.80 -12.28 -24.01
N GLY A 167 13.29 -11.23 -24.66
CA GLY A 167 12.35 -10.27 -24.04
C GLY A 167 11.12 -10.93 -23.43
N ARG A 168 10.49 -11.89 -24.14
CA ARG A 168 9.35 -12.68 -23.60
C ARG A 168 9.72 -13.47 -22.35
N TRP A 169 10.84 -14.19 -22.38
CA TRP A 169 11.28 -14.99 -21.24
C TRP A 169 11.59 -14.10 -20.03
N LEU A 170 12.27 -12.96 -20.24
CA LEU A 170 12.54 -11.99 -19.18
C LEU A 170 11.25 -11.42 -18.58
N LEU A 171 10.23 -11.14 -19.41
CA LEU A 171 8.91 -10.71 -18.94
C LEU A 171 8.20 -11.79 -18.12
N MET A 172 8.23 -13.06 -18.57
CA MET A 172 7.64 -14.17 -17.82
C MET A 172 8.29 -14.34 -16.45
N ILE A 173 9.62 -14.21 -16.38
CA ILE A 173 10.36 -14.27 -15.10
C ILE A 173 10.00 -13.07 -14.22
N ALA A 174 9.97 -11.85 -14.77
CA ALA A 174 9.63 -10.64 -14.03
C ALA A 174 8.20 -10.69 -13.48
N PHE A 175 7.22 -11.06 -14.30
CA PHE A 175 5.85 -11.28 -13.85
C PHE A 175 5.77 -12.40 -12.81
N GLY A 176 6.49 -13.50 -13.01
CA GLY A 176 6.60 -14.59 -12.04
C GLY A 176 7.11 -14.12 -10.67
N ALA A 177 8.13 -13.26 -10.65
CA ALA A 177 8.65 -12.67 -9.42
C ALA A 177 7.63 -11.74 -8.74
N ILE A 178 6.92 -10.91 -9.51
CA ILE A 178 5.86 -10.03 -8.98
C ILE A 178 4.73 -10.87 -8.37
N PHE A 179 4.20 -11.85 -9.10
CA PHE A 179 3.17 -12.77 -8.58
C PHE A 179 3.68 -13.52 -7.35
N GLY A 180 4.89 -14.07 -7.40
CA GLY A 180 5.51 -14.78 -6.28
C GLY A 180 5.64 -13.92 -5.02
N SER A 181 6.04 -12.65 -5.16
CA SER A 181 6.14 -11.73 -4.02
C SER A 181 4.78 -11.48 -3.34
N THR A 182 3.69 -11.37 -4.11
CA THR A 182 2.35 -11.15 -3.55
C THR A 182 1.80 -12.40 -2.85
N VAL A 183 2.07 -13.59 -3.40
CA VAL A 183 1.71 -14.88 -2.77
C VAL A 183 2.51 -15.06 -1.48
N MET A 184 3.82 -14.80 -1.52
CA MET A 184 4.68 -14.87 -0.34
C MET A 184 4.19 -13.94 0.76
N ALA A 185 3.78 -12.70 0.44
CA ALA A 185 3.24 -11.79 1.44
C ALA A 185 1.99 -12.35 2.15
N ARG A 186 1.08 -12.99 1.40
CA ARG A 186 -0.12 -13.62 1.97
C ARG A 186 0.21 -14.86 2.81
N VAL A 187 1.12 -15.71 2.33
CA VAL A 187 1.58 -16.89 3.08
C VAL A 187 2.34 -16.47 4.34
N ALA A 188 3.16 -15.43 4.28
CA ALA A 188 3.88 -14.91 5.44
C ALA A 188 2.90 -14.45 6.53
N LEU A 189 1.84 -13.72 6.18
CA LEU A 189 0.79 -13.34 7.13
C LEU A 189 0.13 -14.56 7.78
N LEU A 190 -0.17 -15.60 7.00
CA LEU A 190 -0.69 -16.87 7.52
C LEU A 190 0.32 -17.52 8.49
N THR A 191 1.59 -17.62 8.10
CA THR A 191 2.67 -18.16 8.93
C THR A 191 2.80 -17.40 10.25
N TYR A 192 2.76 -16.07 10.24
CA TYR A 192 2.80 -15.27 11.47
C TYR A 192 1.64 -15.59 12.41
N ARG A 193 0.43 -15.79 11.88
CA ARG A 193 -0.74 -16.14 12.70
C ARG A 193 -0.71 -17.57 13.22
N LEU A 194 -0.24 -18.52 12.41
CA LEU A 194 -0.03 -19.92 12.83
C LEU A 194 1.07 -20.01 13.89
N TRP A 195 2.18 -19.29 13.71
CA TRP A 195 3.27 -19.24 14.66
C TRP A 195 2.81 -18.66 16.01
N PHE A 196 2.05 -17.56 15.99
CA PHE A 196 1.42 -17.01 17.18
C PHE A 196 0.53 -18.03 17.90
N LEU A 197 -0.31 -18.77 17.16
CA LEU A 197 -1.22 -19.74 17.76
C LEU A 197 -0.51 -20.98 18.34
N VAL A 198 0.58 -21.43 17.72
CA VAL A 198 1.31 -22.63 18.13
C VAL A 198 2.37 -22.35 19.19
N HIS A 199 3.05 -21.20 19.16
CA HIS A 199 4.17 -20.90 20.05
C HIS A 199 3.82 -19.91 21.16
N ASP A 200 3.15 -18.80 20.85
CA ASP A 200 2.89 -17.74 21.85
C ASP A 200 1.73 -18.10 22.79
N VAL A 201 0.72 -18.85 22.31
CA VAL A 201 -0.42 -19.26 23.15
C VAL A 201 0.00 -20.31 24.20
N PRO A 202 0.71 -21.40 23.85
CA PRO A 202 1.10 -22.41 24.84
C PRO A 202 2.22 -21.94 25.77
N SER A 203 3.22 -21.21 25.26
CA SER A 203 4.38 -20.77 26.06
C SER A 203 4.03 -19.74 27.14
N ARG A 204 2.96 -18.96 26.94
CA ARG A 204 2.46 -18.00 27.95
C ARG A 204 1.26 -18.52 28.74
N GLY A 205 0.61 -19.59 28.29
CA GLY A 205 -0.52 -20.23 28.96
C GLY A 205 -0.14 -21.26 30.01
N ILE A 206 1.05 -21.87 29.89
CA ILE A 206 1.61 -22.80 30.86
C ILE A 206 2.77 -22.06 31.53
N PRO A 207 2.62 -21.49 32.73
CA PRO A 207 3.79 -21.05 33.49
C PRO A 207 4.70 -22.26 33.62
N HIS A 208 5.94 -22.11 33.15
CA HIS A 208 6.99 -23.10 33.25
C HIS A 208 6.94 -23.73 34.67
N LEU A 209 6.77 -25.06 34.72
CA LEU A 209 7.32 -25.82 35.83
C LEU A 209 8.85 -25.70 35.77
#